data_AF-A0A8J8MCT6-F1
#
_entry.id   AF-A0A8J8MCT6-F1
#
_cell.length_a   1.000
_cell.length_b   1.000
_cell.length_c   1.000
_cell.angle_alpha   90.00
_cell.angle_beta   90.00
_cell.angle_gamma   90.00
#
_symmetry.space_group_name_H-M   'P 1'
#
loop_
_entity.id
_entity.type
_entity.pdbx_description
1 polymer ?
#
loop_
_entity_poly.entity_id
_entity_poly.type
_entity_poly.pdbx_seq_one_letter_code
_entity_poly.pdbx_strand_id
1 'polypeptide(L)'
;MKNILKKVSIFTIAVALMMELISTSVLGWAGELDQDPNTHTLLVTQALQILENDLTLDDRNNSDFMDVINRLKASIEDFKRGAIMPDFDDKNFSLYQDHFYNPYTKTNFTASNEGELAFLDFVYQTAEYRSKEYIGWALQYWKSGDYNNAIYTLGNAMHYFADLCNPHHASNAIGGTQEHITKHSTFETYVENTKDQYTITTLGGNTSTSNYSDTLQDEYLPDFITKECDIRAIIGYEQYHNNFVADNESTWNGVADVTMKSTQRGIARVLYRFAKEIANPSSVCSNTYDSNITLNIRVKTKDGALTDTYGTDNDVYFGVELKNGRMHEWKLDKSGYNDHEKGDNDTYTVTLEKSAGSEIRKAWIRKQRGWEAGTAEDNWYPIEVEVTSSDNQCHFLKPLDMWFIGNTGVDIVVSDCNYVLDKVDVRIKTKDGGLFDAYGTDSDVYFGVQLSDGTTHENLLDKSGYNDFEKGDNDWYSIEYSRLPNTVITKAWLKKVGSDDWYPENITITNDDLNFNADINQWFYDNTIKEWVF
;
A
#
# COMPACT_ATOMS: atom_id res chain seq x y z
N MET A 1 -30.75 30.56 -23.20
CA MET A 1 -29.70 29.56 -23.52
C MET A 1 -28.27 30.10 -23.40
N LYS A 2 -27.92 31.31 -23.86
CA LYS A 2 -26.54 31.86 -23.72
C LYS A 2 -26.06 32.15 -22.28
N ASN A 3 -26.96 32.31 -21.30
CA ASN A 3 -26.59 32.60 -19.90
C ASN A 3 -26.46 31.36 -18.99
N ILE A 4 -26.85 30.17 -19.47
CA ILE A 4 -26.71 28.91 -18.72
C ILE A 4 -25.34 28.27 -19.03
N LEU A 5 -24.91 28.30 -20.29
CA LEU A 5 -23.59 27.83 -20.73
C LEU A 5 -22.42 28.62 -20.12
N LYS A 6 -22.59 29.92 -19.85
CA LYS A 6 -21.57 30.73 -19.16
C LYS A 6 -21.42 30.39 -17.67
N LYS A 7 -22.48 29.92 -17.01
CA LYS A 7 -22.41 29.54 -15.59
C LYS A 7 -21.81 28.15 -15.39
N VAL A 8 -22.11 27.21 -16.29
CA VAL A 8 -21.50 25.87 -16.26
C VAL A 8 -20.00 25.96 -16.55
N SER A 9 -19.60 26.70 -17.60
CA SER A 9 -18.19 26.81 -18.00
C SER A 9 -17.30 27.57 -17.00
N ILE A 10 -17.84 28.50 -16.21
CA ILE A 10 -17.08 29.21 -15.16
C ILE A 10 -16.97 28.34 -13.89
N PHE A 11 -17.94 27.46 -13.63
CA PHE A 11 -17.91 26.56 -12.49
C PHE A 11 -16.95 25.39 -12.70
N THR A 12 -16.90 24.81 -13.91
CA THR A 12 -15.95 23.73 -14.25
C THR A 12 -14.49 24.21 -14.24
N ILE A 13 -14.24 25.45 -14.68
CA ILE A 13 -12.89 26.05 -14.64
C ILE A 13 -12.48 26.41 -13.20
N ALA A 14 -13.43 26.80 -12.33
CA ALA A 14 -13.13 27.08 -10.92
C ALA A 14 -12.86 25.81 -10.10
N VAL A 15 -13.48 24.67 -10.44
CA VAL A 15 -13.19 23.37 -9.81
C VAL A 15 -11.86 22.79 -10.29
N ALA A 16 -11.55 22.92 -11.60
CA ALA A 16 -10.25 22.51 -12.14
C ALA A 16 -9.08 23.38 -11.60
N LEU A 17 -9.28 24.70 -11.46
CA LEU A 17 -8.32 25.59 -10.81
C LEU A 17 -8.24 25.38 -9.29
N MET A 18 -9.29 24.87 -8.63
CA MET A 18 -9.18 24.39 -7.25
C MET A 18 -8.34 23.13 -7.20
N MET A 19 -8.52 22.16 -8.10
CA MET A 19 -7.70 20.93 -8.15
C MET A 19 -6.21 21.21 -8.42
N GLU A 20 -5.87 22.19 -9.26
CA GLU A 20 -4.47 22.65 -9.44
C GLU A 20 -3.88 23.38 -8.22
N LEU A 21 -4.70 23.78 -7.25
CA LEU A 21 -4.27 24.41 -5.98
C LEU A 21 -4.32 23.45 -4.78
N ILE A 22 -4.75 22.19 -4.97
CA ILE A 22 -4.90 21.16 -3.92
C ILE A 22 -3.65 20.26 -3.81
N SER A 23 -2.49 20.67 -4.32
CA SER A 23 -1.24 19.89 -4.19
C SER A 23 -0.62 19.92 -2.78
N THR A 24 -1.40 20.15 -1.72
CA THR A 24 -0.95 19.87 -0.35
C THR A 24 -1.46 18.50 0.04
N SER A 25 -0.58 17.51 -0.08
CA SER A 25 -0.79 16.13 0.36
C SER A 25 -1.43 16.10 1.75
N VAL A 26 -2.54 15.38 1.86
CA VAL A 26 -3.12 14.96 3.13
C VAL A 26 -2.27 13.76 3.57
N LEU A 27 -1.14 14.04 4.21
CA LEU A 27 -0.27 13.03 4.80
C LEU A 27 -0.94 12.48 6.06
N GLY A 28 -0.61 11.23 6.44
CA GLY A 28 -0.94 10.70 7.76
C GLY A 28 -0.27 11.47 8.89
N TRP A 29 -0.07 10.84 10.06
CA TRP A 29 0.77 11.48 11.09
C TRP A 29 2.07 11.99 10.48
N ALA A 30 2.31 13.31 10.48
CA ALA A 30 3.33 13.91 9.62
C ALA A 30 4.66 13.13 9.61
N GLY A 31 4.94 12.48 8.48
CA GLY A 31 6.21 11.90 8.12
C GLY A 31 6.88 12.80 7.09
N GLU A 32 8.13 13.17 7.31
CA GLU A 32 8.99 13.64 6.23
C GLU A 32 10.04 12.55 5.98
N LEU A 33 10.36 12.28 4.71
CA LEU A 33 11.33 11.25 4.31
C LEU A 33 12.72 11.46 4.94
N ASP A 34 13.06 12.72 5.24
CA ASP A 34 14.40 13.13 5.69
C ASP A 34 14.48 13.36 7.21
N GLN A 35 13.35 13.33 7.91
CA GLN A 35 13.25 13.61 9.35
C GLN A 35 13.08 12.32 10.15
N ASP A 36 14.15 11.88 10.82
CA ASP A 36 14.13 10.79 11.82
C ASP A 36 14.60 11.31 13.19
N PRO A 37 13.81 11.16 14.27
CA PRO A 37 12.48 10.57 14.29
C PRO A 37 11.41 11.52 13.76
N ASN A 38 10.53 10.99 12.91
CA ASN A 38 9.18 11.50 12.68
C ASN A 38 8.16 10.72 13.51
N THR A 39 6.89 11.11 13.46
CA THR A 39 5.85 10.54 14.31
C THR A 39 5.68 9.03 14.08
N HIS A 40 5.62 8.55 12.83
CA HIS A 40 5.49 7.12 12.55
C HIS A 40 6.70 6.30 13.02
N THR A 41 7.92 6.77 12.74
CA THR A 41 9.16 6.09 13.17
C THR A 41 9.29 6.05 14.70
N LEU A 42 8.88 7.13 15.40
CA LEU A 42 8.80 7.16 16.86
C LEU A 42 7.80 6.12 17.38
N LEU A 43 6.60 6.05 16.79
CA LEU A 43 5.55 5.13 17.25
C LEU A 43 6.00 3.67 17.17
N VAL A 44 6.61 3.25 16.05
CA VAL A 44 7.05 1.86 15.86
C VAL A 44 8.27 1.50 16.71
N THR A 45 9.24 2.40 16.82
CA THR A 45 10.44 2.18 17.68
C THR A 45 10.06 2.13 19.15
N GLN A 46 9.19 3.05 19.59
CA GLN A 46 8.76 3.10 20.98
C GLN A 46 7.91 1.88 21.34
N ALA A 47 7.05 1.40 20.44
CA ALA A 47 6.26 0.18 20.65
C ALA A 47 7.12 -1.09 20.79
N LEU A 48 8.18 -1.23 19.98
CA LEU A 48 9.14 -2.32 20.15
C LEU A 48 9.83 -2.26 21.51
N GLN A 49 10.27 -1.06 21.93
CA GLN A 49 10.88 -0.84 23.24
C GLN A 49 9.93 -1.14 24.41
N ILE A 50 8.64 -0.80 24.28
CA ILE A 50 7.59 -1.14 25.26
C ILE A 50 7.47 -2.66 25.40
N LEU A 51 7.36 -3.36 24.27
CA LEU A 51 7.25 -4.82 24.27
C LEU A 51 8.47 -5.45 24.95
N GLU A 52 9.68 -5.00 24.62
CA GLU A 52 10.93 -5.47 25.23
C GLU A 52 10.96 -5.27 26.75
N ASN A 53 10.47 -4.13 27.24
CA ASN A 53 10.41 -3.84 28.68
C ASN A 53 9.40 -4.76 29.39
N ASP A 54 8.32 -5.12 28.69
CA ASP A 54 7.21 -5.89 29.23
C ASP A 54 7.39 -7.43 29.09
N LEU A 55 8.44 -7.93 28.43
CA LEU A 55 8.62 -9.39 28.24
C LEU A 55 8.84 -10.14 29.56
N THR A 56 8.08 -11.23 29.77
CA THR A 56 8.34 -12.20 30.84
C THR A 56 9.62 -13.03 30.59
N LEU A 57 10.08 -13.75 31.63
CA LEU A 57 11.18 -14.72 31.48
C LEU A 57 10.83 -15.85 30.52
N ASP A 58 9.56 -16.30 30.49
CA ASP A 58 9.13 -17.38 29.61
C ASP A 58 9.22 -16.95 28.13
N ASP A 59 8.82 -15.72 27.81
CA ASP A 59 8.96 -15.18 26.46
C ASP A 59 10.42 -14.99 26.06
N ARG A 60 11.25 -14.50 26.98
CA ARG A 60 12.71 -14.37 26.75
C ARG A 60 13.41 -15.70 26.53
N ASN A 61 12.86 -16.79 27.05
CA ASN A 61 13.40 -18.15 26.88
C ASN A 61 12.82 -18.87 25.65
N ASN A 62 11.80 -18.32 25.00
CA ASN A 62 11.26 -18.86 23.76
C ASN A 62 12.11 -18.38 22.57
N SER A 63 12.88 -19.30 21.97
CA SER A 63 13.82 -18.98 20.89
C SER A 63 13.14 -18.37 19.67
N ASP A 64 12.00 -18.92 19.26
CA ASP A 64 11.33 -18.53 18.02
C ASP A 64 10.66 -17.17 18.18
N PHE A 65 10.05 -16.91 19.34
CA PHE A 65 9.53 -15.59 19.70
C PHE A 65 10.65 -14.54 19.74
N MET A 66 11.77 -14.87 20.41
CA MET A 66 12.89 -13.94 20.53
C MET A 66 13.64 -13.73 19.22
N ASP A 67 13.65 -14.69 18.29
CA ASP A 67 14.20 -14.49 16.94
C ASP A 67 13.47 -13.34 16.23
N VAL A 68 12.13 -13.28 16.37
CA VAL A 68 11.32 -12.17 15.82
C VAL A 68 11.74 -10.83 16.39
N ILE A 69 11.79 -10.73 17.73
CA ILE A 69 12.16 -9.49 18.42
C ILE A 69 13.59 -9.06 18.07
N ASN A 70 14.54 -10.01 18.05
CA ASN A 70 15.94 -9.70 17.76
C ASN A 70 16.15 -9.23 16.32
N ARG A 71 15.43 -9.80 15.35
CA ARG A 71 15.51 -9.38 13.95
C ARG A 71 14.87 -8.02 13.72
N LEU A 72 13.70 -7.76 14.32
CA LEU A 72 13.10 -6.42 14.30
C LEU A 72 14.06 -5.34 14.81
N LYS A 73 14.84 -5.66 15.84
CA LYS A 73 15.88 -4.75 16.36
C LYS A 73 17.08 -4.62 15.42
N ALA A 74 17.52 -5.73 14.84
CA ALA A 74 18.66 -5.74 13.92
C ALA A 74 18.37 -4.97 12.63
N SER A 75 17.12 -5.04 12.14
CA SER A 75 16.62 -4.36 10.94
C SER A 75 15.63 -3.24 11.30
N ILE A 76 15.92 -2.50 12.38
CA ILE A 76 15.02 -1.42 12.86
C ILE A 76 14.82 -0.32 11.81
N GLU A 77 15.83 -0.07 10.99
CA GLU A 77 15.76 0.93 9.91
C GLU A 77 14.80 0.48 8.80
N ASP A 78 14.71 -0.82 8.49
CA ASP A 78 13.69 -1.33 7.57
C ASP A 78 12.29 -1.21 8.15
N PHE A 79 12.15 -1.46 9.45
CA PHE A 79 10.86 -1.31 10.13
C PHE A 79 10.37 0.14 10.13
N LYS A 80 11.27 1.09 10.44
CA LYS A 80 11.02 2.54 10.33
C LYS A 80 10.69 2.95 8.91
N ARG A 81 11.44 2.46 7.93
CA ARG A 81 11.25 2.76 6.50
C ARG A 81 9.88 2.30 6.02
N GLY A 82 9.46 1.10 6.42
CA GLY A 82 8.10 0.62 6.14
C GLY A 82 7.03 1.48 6.79
N ALA A 83 7.29 2.00 8.00
CA ALA A 83 6.33 2.83 8.73
C ALA A 83 6.12 4.24 8.12
N ILE A 84 6.94 4.66 7.17
CA ILE A 84 6.83 5.96 6.50
C ILE A 84 6.43 5.84 5.03
N MET A 85 6.78 4.74 4.36
CA MET A 85 6.65 4.62 2.91
C MET A 85 5.23 4.84 2.37
N PRO A 86 4.15 4.39 3.04
CA PRO A 86 2.81 4.56 2.48
C PRO A 86 2.39 6.01 2.24
N ASP A 87 3.02 7.01 2.87
CA ASP A 87 2.78 8.42 2.55
C ASP A 87 3.48 8.91 1.27
N PHE A 88 4.41 8.12 0.73
CA PHE A 88 5.32 8.50 -0.37
C PHE A 88 5.32 7.52 -1.55
N ASP A 89 4.41 6.54 -1.53
CA ASP A 89 4.27 5.55 -2.61
C ASP A 89 3.63 6.20 -3.85
N ASP A 90 4.26 6.00 -5.02
CA ASP A 90 3.79 6.51 -6.32
C ASP A 90 2.50 5.80 -6.78
N LYS A 91 2.15 4.67 -6.16
CA LYS A 91 0.92 3.90 -6.40
C LYS A 91 -0.24 4.29 -5.48
N ASN A 92 -0.06 5.31 -4.64
CA ASN A 92 -1.12 5.76 -3.74
C ASN A 92 -2.36 6.20 -4.51
N PHE A 93 -3.52 5.96 -3.90
CA PHE A 93 -4.74 6.56 -4.41
C PHE A 93 -4.64 8.08 -4.31
N SER A 94 -5.28 8.78 -5.25
CA SER A 94 -5.12 10.23 -5.45
C SER A 94 -5.37 11.10 -4.21
N LEU A 95 -6.09 10.60 -3.20
CA LEU A 95 -6.40 11.29 -1.96
C LEU A 95 -6.10 10.43 -0.71
N TYR A 96 -5.22 9.44 -0.82
CA TYR A 96 -4.82 8.57 0.28
C TYR A 96 -6.02 7.90 0.98
N GLN A 97 -7.04 7.51 0.19
CA GLN A 97 -8.33 6.98 0.65
C GLN A 97 -8.17 5.83 1.64
N ASP A 98 -7.16 4.98 1.42
CA ASP A 98 -6.85 3.81 2.20
C ASP A 98 -6.08 4.10 3.50
N HIS A 99 -5.76 5.35 3.79
CA HIS A 99 -5.24 5.82 5.09
C HIS A 99 -6.38 6.12 6.09
N PHE A 100 -7.64 6.07 5.63
CA PHE A 100 -8.79 6.42 6.44
C PHE A 100 -9.59 5.18 6.83
N TYR A 101 -10.19 5.22 8.03
CA TYR A 101 -11.06 4.16 8.50
C TYR A 101 -12.00 4.68 9.57
N ASN A 102 -13.29 4.79 9.25
CA ASN A 102 -14.30 5.07 10.25
C ASN A 102 -14.75 3.78 10.94
N PRO A 103 -14.55 3.64 12.26
CA PRO A 103 -14.82 2.40 12.98
C PRO A 103 -16.32 2.09 13.15
N TYR A 104 -17.21 3.04 12.86
CA TYR A 104 -18.66 2.83 12.93
C TYR A 104 -19.25 2.45 11.58
N THR A 105 -18.80 3.06 10.49
CA THR A 105 -19.25 2.71 9.13
C THR A 105 -18.45 1.56 8.53
N LYS A 106 -17.26 1.27 9.09
CA LYS A 106 -16.29 0.27 8.60
C LYS A 106 -15.71 0.61 7.22
N THR A 107 -15.67 1.89 6.87
CA THR A 107 -15.27 2.38 5.54
C THR A 107 -14.40 3.62 5.63
N ASN A 108 -13.67 3.93 4.56
CA ASN A 108 -13.09 5.26 4.36
C ASN A 108 -14.16 6.25 3.84
N PHE A 109 -13.73 7.48 3.57
CA PHE A 109 -14.59 8.61 3.17
C PHE A 109 -15.20 8.47 1.78
N THR A 110 -14.66 7.64 0.89
CA THR A 110 -15.25 7.43 -0.45
C THR A 110 -16.50 6.56 -0.43
N ALA A 111 -16.78 5.85 0.66
CA ALA A 111 -18.01 5.08 0.78
C ALA A 111 -19.27 5.96 0.85
N SER A 112 -19.15 7.21 1.30
CA SER A 112 -20.22 8.19 1.23
C SER A 112 -20.23 8.83 -0.17
N ASN A 113 -20.86 8.16 -1.13
CA ASN A 113 -21.13 8.69 -2.48
C ASN A 113 -22.20 9.82 -2.48
N GLU A 114 -22.21 10.68 -1.47
CA GLU A 114 -23.19 11.75 -1.30
C GLU A 114 -22.51 13.11 -1.18
N GLY A 115 -23.13 14.15 -1.78
CA GLY A 115 -22.63 15.53 -1.67
C GLY A 115 -21.45 15.83 -2.58
N GLU A 116 -20.50 16.64 -2.07
CA GLU A 116 -19.36 17.15 -2.84
C GLU A 116 -18.33 16.07 -3.20
N LEU A 117 -18.45 14.85 -2.69
CA LEU A 117 -17.52 13.73 -2.91
C LEU A 117 -18.03 12.68 -3.89
N ALA A 118 -19.25 12.85 -4.43
CA ALA A 118 -19.91 11.87 -5.30
C ALA A 118 -19.22 11.63 -6.66
N PHE A 119 -18.14 12.37 -6.96
CA PHE A 119 -17.34 12.20 -8.17
C PHE A 119 -16.09 11.34 -7.96
N LEU A 120 -15.75 10.97 -6.72
CA LEU A 120 -14.58 10.14 -6.42
C LEU A 120 -14.91 8.67 -6.65
N ASP A 121 -13.95 7.95 -7.22
CA ASP A 121 -14.04 6.49 -7.30
C ASP A 121 -14.11 5.89 -5.90
N PHE A 122 -15.02 4.93 -5.72
CA PHE A 122 -15.12 4.18 -4.48
C PHE A 122 -13.87 3.32 -4.32
N VAL A 123 -13.12 3.59 -3.24
CA VAL A 123 -11.98 2.79 -2.81
C VAL A 123 -12.45 1.96 -1.61
N TYR A 124 -12.38 0.64 -1.70
CA TYR A 124 -12.83 -0.21 -0.60
C TYR A 124 -11.74 -0.38 0.47
N GLN A 125 -10.47 -0.21 0.11
CA GLN A 125 -9.34 -0.32 1.02
C GLN A 125 -9.42 0.76 2.09
N THR A 126 -9.30 0.34 3.34
CA THR A 126 -9.25 1.22 4.52
C THR A 126 -7.94 1.00 5.24
N ALA A 127 -7.60 1.89 6.17
CA ALA A 127 -6.41 1.72 6.99
C ALA A 127 -6.45 0.41 7.80
N GLU A 128 -7.64 -0.01 8.23
CA GLU A 128 -7.86 -1.30 8.90
C GLU A 128 -7.58 -2.48 7.96
N TYR A 129 -8.09 -2.41 6.73
CA TYR A 129 -7.86 -3.42 5.70
C TYR A 129 -6.35 -3.53 5.38
N ARG A 130 -5.68 -2.39 5.13
CA ARG A 130 -4.25 -2.34 4.84
C ARG A 130 -3.41 -2.84 5.99
N SER A 131 -3.73 -2.48 7.23
CA SER A 131 -3.06 -3.00 8.43
C SER A 131 -3.09 -4.54 8.45
N LYS A 132 -4.25 -5.16 8.19
CA LYS A 132 -4.37 -6.62 8.12
C LYS A 132 -3.65 -7.23 6.93
N GLU A 133 -3.78 -6.63 5.75
CA GLU A 133 -3.17 -7.08 4.51
C GLU A 133 -1.65 -7.17 4.68
N TYR A 134 -1.02 -6.07 5.09
CA TYR A 134 0.43 -6.00 5.28
C TYR A 134 0.92 -6.88 6.45
N ILE A 135 0.16 -7.07 7.54
CA ILE A 135 0.52 -8.06 8.58
C ILE A 135 0.47 -9.49 8.02
N GLY A 136 -0.53 -9.79 7.19
CA GLY A 136 -0.65 -11.06 6.51
C GLY A 136 0.54 -11.33 5.59
N TRP A 137 0.94 -10.35 4.78
CA TRP A 137 2.12 -10.43 3.92
C TRP A 137 3.41 -10.57 4.74
N ALA A 138 3.56 -9.80 5.82
CA ALA A 138 4.73 -9.86 6.70
C ALA A 138 4.90 -11.27 7.30
N LEU A 139 3.81 -11.94 7.66
CA LEU A 139 3.84 -13.33 8.11
C LEU A 139 4.27 -14.31 7.01
N GLN A 140 3.84 -14.09 5.76
CA GLN A 140 4.21 -14.95 4.65
C GLN A 140 5.70 -14.82 4.33
N TYR A 141 6.20 -13.59 4.25
CA TYR A 141 7.62 -13.30 4.14
C TYR A 141 8.43 -13.94 5.26
N TRP A 142 7.96 -13.83 6.51
CA TRP A 142 8.64 -14.46 7.63
C TRP A 142 8.74 -15.98 7.47
N LYS A 143 7.66 -16.62 7.01
CA LYS A 143 7.58 -18.07 6.81
C LYS A 143 8.41 -18.56 5.63
N SER A 144 8.58 -17.74 4.59
CA SER A 144 9.46 -18.04 3.46
C SER A 144 10.94 -17.81 3.78
N GLY A 145 11.25 -17.20 4.93
CA GLY A 145 12.62 -16.88 5.36
C GLY A 145 13.11 -15.51 4.87
N ASP A 146 12.24 -14.74 4.25
CA ASP A 146 12.49 -13.36 3.81
C ASP A 146 12.19 -12.40 4.97
N TYR A 147 13.18 -12.23 5.84
CA TYR A 147 12.98 -11.46 7.07
C TYR A 147 13.02 -9.95 6.84
N ASN A 148 13.73 -9.46 5.83
CA ASN A 148 13.84 -8.02 5.58
C ASN A 148 12.53 -7.49 5.00
N ASN A 149 11.94 -8.17 4.00
CA ASN A 149 10.62 -7.78 3.51
C ASN A 149 9.56 -8.02 4.58
N ALA A 150 9.65 -9.09 5.38
CA ALA A 150 8.72 -9.26 6.50
C ALA A 150 8.71 -8.06 7.45
N ILE A 151 9.88 -7.54 7.81
CA ILE A 151 10.04 -6.42 8.74
C ILE A 151 9.60 -5.10 8.10
N TYR A 152 10.01 -4.84 6.87
CA TYR A 152 9.59 -3.66 6.11
C TYR A 152 8.07 -3.64 5.91
N THR A 153 7.48 -4.76 5.47
CA THR A 153 6.02 -4.90 5.30
C THR A 153 5.28 -4.81 6.63
N LEU A 154 5.84 -5.32 7.74
CA LEU A 154 5.27 -5.09 9.06
C LEU A 154 5.29 -3.59 9.43
N GLY A 155 6.33 -2.86 9.01
CA GLY A 155 6.38 -1.39 9.11
C GLY A 155 5.23 -0.73 8.36
N ASN A 156 4.98 -1.12 7.10
CA ASN A 156 3.86 -0.63 6.30
C ASN A 156 2.52 -0.87 7.02
N ALA A 157 2.33 -2.07 7.59
CA ALA A 157 1.13 -2.32 8.37
C ALA A 157 0.96 -1.36 9.56
N MET A 158 2.06 -1.06 10.26
CA MET A 158 2.03 -0.19 11.43
C MET A 158 1.84 1.28 11.07
N HIS A 159 2.19 1.69 9.84
CA HIS A 159 1.79 2.98 9.29
C HIS A 159 0.26 3.12 9.25
N TYR A 160 -0.42 2.25 8.51
CA TYR A 160 -1.89 2.29 8.40
C TYR A 160 -2.57 2.10 9.76
N PHE A 161 -1.98 1.27 10.64
CA PHE A 161 -2.48 1.12 12.01
C PHE A 161 -2.36 2.43 12.81
N ALA A 162 -1.29 3.20 12.63
CA ALA A 162 -1.12 4.49 13.27
C ALA A 162 -2.10 5.53 12.71
N ASP A 163 -2.33 5.51 11.40
CA ASP A 163 -3.25 6.41 10.73
C ASP A 163 -4.68 6.23 11.20
N LEU A 164 -5.19 5.00 11.30
CA LEU A 164 -6.53 4.79 11.87
C LEU A 164 -6.65 5.23 13.34
N CYS A 165 -5.55 5.47 14.05
CA CYS A 165 -5.57 6.04 15.41
C CYS A 165 -5.61 7.58 15.41
N ASN A 166 -5.27 8.22 14.28
CA ASN A 166 -5.34 9.66 14.12
C ASN A 166 -6.82 10.11 14.16
N PRO A 167 -7.16 11.15 14.94
CA PRO A 167 -8.54 11.64 15.04
C PRO A 167 -9.21 11.95 13.69
N HIS A 168 -8.50 12.58 12.77
CA HIS A 168 -9.07 12.97 11.47
C HIS A 168 -9.32 11.76 10.57
N HIS A 169 -8.35 10.84 10.51
CA HIS A 169 -8.42 9.61 9.73
C HIS A 169 -9.53 8.69 10.22
N ALA A 170 -9.65 8.54 11.54
CA ALA A 170 -10.71 7.75 12.19
C ALA A 170 -12.11 8.34 11.94
N SER A 171 -12.21 9.64 11.69
CA SER A 171 -13.48 10.34 11.47
C SER A 171 -13.84 10.53 10.00
N ASN A 172 -13.06 9.98 9.05
CA ASN A 172 -13.22 10.27 7.62
C ASN A 172 -13.26 11.79 7.35
N ALA A 173 -12.54 12.56 8.16
CA ALA A 173 -12.55 14.02 8.12
C ALA A 173 -11.62 14.52 7.01
N ILE A 174 -11.89 14.11 5.77
CA ILE A 174 -11.22 14.70 4.62
C ILE A 174 -11.67 16.14 4.46
N GLY A 175 -10.71 17.01 4.17
CA GLY A 175 -11.00 18.42 4.08
C GLY A 175 -11.83 18.77 2.84
N GLY A 176 -13.16 18.75 2.97
CA GLY A 176 -14.09 19.30 1.98
C GLY A 176 -14.13 20.83 1.95
N THR A 177 -13.42 21.49 2.87
CA THR A 177 -13.14 22.94 2.81
C THR A 177 -11.66 23.17 3.07
N GLN A 178 -11.09 24.24 2.50
CA GLN A 178 -9.70 24.67 2.79
C GLN A 178 -9.43 24.73 4.30
N GLU A 179 -10.44 25.07 5.09
CA GLU A 179 -10.39 25.12 6.55
C GLU A 179 -10.13 23.74 7.19
N HIS A 180 -10.74 22.67 6.67
CA HIS A 180 -10.57 21.31 7.21
C HIS A 180 -9.23 20.68 6.79
N ILE A 181 -8.76 20.90 5.55
CA ILE A 181 -7.41 20.46 5.10
C ILE A 181 -6.34 21.14 5.96
N THR A 182 -6.51 22.43 6.24
CA THR A 182 -5.59 23.19 7.08
C THR A 182 -5.60 22.65 8.52
N LYS A 183 -6.75 22.24 9.08
CA LYS A 183 -6.85 21.71 10.45
C LYS A 183 -6.25 20.32 10.62
N HIS A 184 -6.43 19.44 9.62
CA HIS A 184 -5.84 18.11 9.58
C HIS A 184 -4.31 18.20 9.65
N SER A 185 -3.71 18.84 8.65
CA SER A 185 -2.25 18.98 8.53
C SER A 185 -1.61 19.76 9.68
N THR A 186 -2.29 20.79 10.23
CA THR A 186 -1.76 21.55 11.37
C THR A 186 -1.75 20.77 12.68
N PHE A 187 -2.74 19.90 12.92
CA PHE A 187 -2.73 19.03 14.10
C PHE A 187 -1.61 18.00 14.02
N GLU A 188 -1.40 17.38 12.86
CA GLU A 188 -0.30 16.43 12.65
C GLU A 188 1.06 17.11 12.80
N THR A 189 1.22 18.31 12.24
CA THR A 189 2.41 19.14 12.44
C THR A 189 2.62 19.47 13.92
N TYR A 190 1.56 19.78 14.67
CA TYR A 190 1.66 20.01 16.12
C TYR A 190 2.16 18.75 16.84
N VAL A 191 1.61 17.58 16.53
CA VAL A 191 2.06 16.32 17.14
C VAL A 191 3.49 16.00 16.73
N GLU A 192 3.87 16.20 15.48
CA GLU A 192 5.24 15.99 15.01
C GLU A 192 6.27 16.83 15.78
N ASN A 193 5.92 18.07 16.09
CA ASN A 193 6.77 18.98 16.87
C ASN A 193 6.79 18.69 18.38
N THR A 194 5.87 17.85 18.88
CA THR A 194 5.69 17.61 20.32
C THR A 194 5.74 16.13 20.72
N LYS A 195 5.88 15.22 19.76
CA LYS A 195 5.73 13.75 19.88
C LYS A 195 6.52 13.12 21.02
N ASP A 196 7.72 13.61 21.30
CA ASP A 196 8.62 13.05 22.32
C ASP A 196 7.97 13.02 23.72
N GLN A 197 7.11 13.99 24.04
CA GLN A 197 6.45 14.08 25.35
C GLN A 197 5.34 13.04 25.55
N TYR A 198 4.87 12.39 24.48
CA TYR A 198 3.78 11.42 24.52
C TYR A 198 4.27 9.97 24.56
N THR A 199 5.58 9.76 24.61
CA THR A 199 6.18 8.42 24.69
C THR A 199 5.81 7.72 26.01
N ILE A 200 5.52 6.42 25.92
CA ILE A 200 5.36 5.52 27.06
C ILE A 200 6.38 4.39 26.98
N THR A 201 6.78 3.86 28.12
CA THR A 201 7.84 2.85 28.20
C THR A 201 7.33 1.45 28.57
N THR A 202 6.05 1.32 28.90
CA THR A 202 5.39 0.07 29.31
C THR A 202 3.88 0.19 29.11
N LEU A 203 3.17 -0.92 28.92
CA LEU A 203 1.71 -0.97 29.01
C LEU A 203 1.17 -0.99 30.45
N GLY A 204 2.07 -0.94 31.45
CA GLY A 204 1.72 -1.01 32.86
C GLY A 204 1.61 -2.45 33.37
N GLY A 205 2.39 -3.37 32.81
CA GLY A 205 2.38 -4.79 33.14
C GLY A 205 3.47 -5.55 32.39
N ASN A 206 3.33 -6.87 32.29
CA ASN A 206 4.20 -7.70 31.47
C ASN A 206 3.33 -8.57 30.54
N THR A 207 3.95 -9.31 29.63
CA THR A 207 3.25 -10.12 28.61
C THR A 207 2.33 -11.23 29.15
N SER A 208 2.40 -11.55 30.45
CA SER A 208 1.44 -12.47 31.11
C SER A 208 0.16 -11.78 31.59
N THR A 209 0.15 -10.45 31.73
CA THR A 209 -1.02 -9.69 32.16
C THR A 209 -2.01 -9.50 31.01
N SER A 210 -3.25 -9.15 31.34
CA SER A 210 -4.30 -8.87 30.34
C SER A 210 -4.01 -7.70 29.41
N ASN A 211 -2.89 -6.98 29.60
CA ASN A 211 -2.44 -5.99 28.63
C ASN A 211 -1.90 -6.64 27.35
N TYR A 212 -1.55 -7.93 27.40
CA TYR A 212 -1.05 -8.72 26.26
C TYR A 212 -1.73 -10.08 26.14
N SER A 213 -2.02 -10.77 27.24
CA SER A 213 -2.52 -12.15 27.19
C SER A 213 -3.93 -12.27 26.59
N ASP A 214 -4.69 -11.18 26.58
CA ASP A 214 -6.00 -11.10 25.90
C ASP A 214 -5.87 -11.11 24.37
N THR A 215 -4.75 -10.65 23.82
CA THR A 215 -4.45 -10.69 22.38
C THR A 215 -4.42 -12.11 21.84
N LEU A 216 -4.26 -13.12 22.71
CA LEU A 216 -4.21 -14.55 22.37
C LEU A 216 -5.58 -15.25 22.54
N GLN A 217 -6.63 -14.53 22.96
CA GLN A 217 -7.97 -15.10 23.12
C GLN A 217 -8.69 -15.30 21.78
N ASP A 218 -8.42 -14.41 20.82
CA ASP A 218 -8.97 -14.53 19.47
C ASP A 218 -8.15 -15.59 18.71
N GLU A 219 -8.82 -16.68 18.31
CA GLU A 219 -8.19 -17.83 17.64
C GLU A 219 -7.46 -17.41 16.36
N TYR A 220 -8.10 -16.52 15.58
CA TYR A 220 -7.58 -16.06 14.29
C TYR A 220 -6.89 -14.70 14.43
N LEU A 221 -5.70 -14.59 13.83
CA LEU A 221 -4.95 -13.34 13.83
C LEU A 221 -5.74 -12.17 13.19
N PRO A 222 -6.38 -12.31 12.00
CA PRO A 222 -7.13 -11.21 11.40
C PRO A 222 -8.25 -10.68 12.28
N ASP A 223 -8.90 -11.53 13.08
CA ASP A 223 -9.96 -11.13 14.01
C ASP A 223 -9.40 -10.27 15.13
N PHE A 224 -8.27 -10.68 15.71
CA PHE A 224 -7.54 -9.87 16.67
C PHE A 224 -7.15 -8.51 16.08
N ILE A 225 -6.55 -8.48 14.88
CA ILE A 225 -6.12 -7.23 14.25
C ILE A 225 -7.32 -6.31 13.99
N THR A 226 -8.43 -6.84 13.45
CA THR A 226 -9.66 -6.05 13.21
C THR A 226 -10.15 -5.41 14.50
N LYS A 227 -10.25 -6.20 15.57
CA LYS A 227 -10.71 -5.74 16.89
C LYS A 227 -9.76 -4.73 17.52
N GLU A 228 -8.46 -4.93 17.39
CA GLU A 228 -7.46 -4.00 17.87
C GLU A 228 -7.54 -2.67 17.10
N CYS A 229 -7.63 -2.70 15.77
CA CYS A 229 -7.86 -1.53 14.94
C CYS A 229 -9.14 -0.78 15.35
N ASP A 230 -10.25 -1.50 15.51
CA ASP A 230 -11.52 -0.93 15.96
C ASP A 230 -11.40 -0.19 17.29
N ILE A 231 -10.77 -0.81 18.29
CA ILE A 231 -10.59 -0.19 19.61
C ILE A 231 -9.80 1.12 19.49
N ARG A 232 -8.72 1.15 18.69
CA ARG A 232 -7.88 2.33 18.55
C ARG A 232 -8.53 3.42 17.70
N ALA A 233 -9.20 3.05 16.61
CA ALA A 233 -9.96 3.98 15.78
C ALA A 233 -11.15 4.60 16.52
N ILE A 234 -11.85 3.85 17.39
CA ILE A 234 -12.92 4.41 18.24
C ILE A 234 -12.35 5.51 19.13
N ILE A 235 -11.17 5.31 19.73
CA ILE A 235 -10.52 6.32 20.55
C ILE A 235 -10.21 7.57 19.70
N GLY A 236 -9.62 7.41 18.51
CA GLY A 236 -9.35 8.53 17.59
C GLY A 236 -10.63 9.31 17.23
N TYR A 237 -11.66 8.60 16.79
CA TYR A 237 -12.97 9.16 16.43
C TYR A 237 -13.59 9.94 17.61
N GLU A 238 -13.60 9.35 18.81
CA GLU A 238 -14.15 10.02 19.99
C GLU A 238 -13.36 11.27 20.37
N GLN A 239 -12.03 11.27 20.21
CA GLN A 239 -11.22 12.46 20.42
C GLN A 239 -11.53 13.56 19.41
N TYR A 240 -11.71 13.19 18.13
CA TYR A 240 -12.11 14.15 17.09
C TYR A 240 -13.46 14.79 17.42
N HIS A 241 -14.49 13.99 17.69
CA HIS A 241 -15.84 14.53 17.84
C HIS A 241 -16.13 15.19 19.19
N ASN A 242 -15.44 14.80 20.27
CA ASN A 242 -15.74 15.31 21.62
C ASN A 242 -14.75 16.38 22.10
N ASN A 243 -13.49 16.33 21.66
CA ASN A 243 -12.41 17.12 22.24
C ASN A 243 -11.72 18.05 21.23
N PHE A 244 -11.94 17.83 19.92
CA PHE A 244 -11.43 18.70 18.88
C PHE A 244 -12.32 19.95 18.75
N VAL A 245 -12.04 20.96 19.58
CA VAL A 245 -12.54 22.31 19.37
C VAL A 245 -11.53 23.05 18.51
N ALA A 246 -11.93 23.43 17.29
CA ALA A 246 -11.09 24.16 16.36
C ALA A 246 -10.47 25.40 17.03
N ASP A 247 -9.16 25.58 16.84
CA ASP A 247 -8.37 26.80 17.11
C ASP A 247 -7.76 26.96 18.52
N ASN A 248 -7.51 25.87 19.26
CA ASN A 248 -6.77 25.98 20.52
C ASN A 248 -5.77 24.83 20.75
N GLU A 249 -4.48 25.12 20.63
CA GLU A 249 -3.38 24.20 20.97
C GLU A 249 -3.53 23.58 22.39
N SER A 250 -4.24 24.25 23.31
CA SER A 250 -4.47 23.73 24.66
C SER A 250 -5.33 22.46 24.69
N THR A 251 -6.18 22.21 23.68
CA THR A 251 -6.95 20.94 23.57
C THR A 251 -6.17 19.88 22.80
N TRP A 252 -5.34 20.29 21.84
CA TRP A 252 -4.51 19.39 21.03
C TRP A 252 -3.55 18.57 21.87
N ASN A 253 -2.96 19.16 22.91
CA ASN A 253 -2.09 18.40 23.82
C ASN A 253 -2.80 17.19 24.45
N GLY A 254 -4.05 17.37 24.89
CA GLY A 254 -4.83 16.29 25.51
C GLY A 254 -5.25 15.22 24.49
N VAL A 255 -5.64 15.64 23.29
CA VAL A 255 -5.99 14.75 22.18
C VAL A 255 -4.78 13.92 21.74
N ALA A 256 -3.64 14.57 21.54
CA ALA A 256 -2.37 13.95 21.17
C ALA A 256 -1.89 12.99 22.26
N ASP A 257 -1.95 13.38 23.54
CA ASP A 257 -1.56 12.51 24.66
C ASP A 257 -2.36 11.20 24.69
N VAL A 258 -3.67 11.27 24.47
CA VAL A 258 -4.53 10.09 24.46
C VAL A 258 -4.28 9.23 23.22
N THR A 259 -4.26 9.83 22.03
CA THR A 259 -4.14 9.09 20.77
C THR A 259 -2.75 8.49 20.59
N MET A 260 -1.67 9.24 20.79
CA MET A 260 -0.30 8.74 20.67
C MET A 260 0.00 7.58 21.62
N LYS A 261 -0.48 7.65 22.88
CA LYS A 261 -0.32 6.55 23.84
C LYS A 261 -1.16 5.34 23.48
N SER A 262 -2.36 5.56 22.93
CA SER A 262 -3.22 4.50 22.41
C SER A 262 -2.56 3.79 21.22
N THR A 263 -1.96 4.54 20.29
CA THR A 263 -1.26 4.01 19.12
C THR A 263 -0.07 3.15 19.53
N GLN A 264 0.82 3.66 20.40
CA GLN A 264 1.96 2.89 20.93
C GLN A 264 1.51 1.59 21.61
N ARG A 265 0.40 1.64 22.36
CA ARG A 265 -0.20 0.46 22.99
C ARG A 265 -0.69 -0.56 21.97
N GLY A 266 -1.37 -0.11 20.92
CA GLY A 266 -1.88 -0.97 19.86
C GLY A 266 -0.76 -1.66 19.10
N ILE A 267 0.23 -0.88 18.65
CA ILE A 267 1.40 -1.42 17.93
C ILE A 267 2.15 -2.44 18.80
N ALA A 268 2.41 -2.16 20.08
CA ALA A 268 3.09 -3.11 20.97
C ALA A 268 2.32 -4.44 21.12
N ARG A 269 0.98 -4.38 21.19
CA ARG A 269 0.11 -5.56 21.22
C ARG A 269 0.14 -6.34 19.90
N VAL A 270 0.13 -5.64 18.77
CA VAL A 270 0.25 -6.27 17.45
C VAL A 270 1.61 -6.96 17.29
N LEU A 271 2.71 -6.30 17.65
CA LEU A 271 4.05 -6.89 17.61
C LEU A 271 4.16 -8.15 18.49
N TYR A 272 3.58 -8.11 19.69
CA TYR A 272 3.52 -9.29 20.56
C TYR A 272 2.75 -10.44 19.92
N ARG A 273 1.54 -10.17 19.40
CA ARG A 273 0.71 -11.20 18.76
C ARG A 273 1.38 -11.76 17.50
N PHE A 274 2.00 -10.92 16.67
CA PHE A 274 2.75 -11.33 15.47
C PHE A 274 3.88 -12.29 15.83
N ALA A 275 4.71 -11.94 16.81
CA ALA A 275 5.80 -12.81 17.28
C ALA A 275 5.28 -14.13 17.89
N LYS A 276 4.13 -14.11 18.57
CA LYS A 276 3.47 -15.31 19.07
C LYS A 276 2.94 -16.22 17.96
N GLU A 277 2.37 -15.63 16.91
CA GLU A 277 1.87 -16.38 15.75
C GLU A 277 3.01 -17.06 14.98
N ILE A 278 4.21 -16.48 14.97
CA ILE A 278 5.39 -17.13 14.38
C ILE A 278 5.89 -18.25 15.28
N ALA A 279 6.03 -17.98 16.58
CA ALA A 279 6.59 -18.94 17.55
C ALA A 279 5.66 -20.15 17.81
N ASN A 280 4.36 -19.92 17.78
CA ASN A 280 3.33 -20.94 17.92
C ASN A 280 2.23 -20.62 16.90
N PRO A 281 2.40 -21.07 15.64
CA PRO A 281 1.38 -20.85 14.64
C PRO A 281 0.09 -21.49 15.12
N SER A 282 -0.91 -20.64 15.34
CA SER A 282 -2.29 -21.05 15.39
C SER A 282 -2.56 -21.74 14.04
N SER A 283 -3.55 -22.63 13.93
CA SER A 283 -3.94 -23.30 12.67
C SER A 283 -4.38 -22.35 11.53
N VAL A 284 -4.15 -21.05 11.70
CA VAL A 284 -4.40 -19.89 10.84
C VAL A 284 -3.67 -19.95 9.49
N CYS A 285 -2.77 -20.90 9.26
CA CYS A 285 -2.25 -21.20 7.90
C CYS A 285 -2.43 -22.66 7.45
N SER A 286 -3.18 -23.47 8.21
CA SER A 286 -3.63 -24.78 7.75
C SER A 286 -5.12 -24.70 7.41
N ASN A 287 -5.41 -24.49 6.12
CA ASN A 287 -6.59 -24.94 5.39
C ASN A 287 -7.80 -25.36 6.24
N THR A 288 -8.65 -24.41 6.65
CA THR A 288 -10.11 -24.62 6.81
C THR A 288 -10.77 -23.35 7.35
N TYR A 289 -11.12 -22.42 6.46
CA TYR A 289 -12.15 -21.43 6.76
C TYR A 289 -13.52 -22.00 6.34
N ASP A 290 -14.45 -22.08 7.30
CA ASP A 290 -15.90 -22.24 7.08
C ASP A 290 -16.55 -20.84 7.16
N SER A 291 -15.96 -19.87 6.47
CA SER A 291 -16.46 -18.49 6.40
C SER A 291 -16.32 -17.96 4.99
N ASN A 292 -17.28 -17.12 4.58
CA ASN A 292 -17.20 -16.38 3.35
C ASN A 292 -15.94 -15.50 3.36
N ILE A 293 -15.15 -15.55 2.30
CA ILE A 293 -14.05 -14.62 2.09
C ILE A 293 -14.45 -13.61 1.02
N THR A 294 -13.77 -12.48 1.02
CA THR A 294 -13.92 -11.48 -0.03
C THR A 294 -12.73 -11.58 -0.97
N LEU A 295 -12.99 -11.54 -2.28
CA LEU A 295 -11.98 -11.34 -3.30
C LEU A 295 -12.09 -9.90 -3.79
N ASN A 296 -10.97 -9.22 -3.79
CA ASN A 296 -10.82 -7.90 -4.37
C ASN A 296 -10.11 -8.05 -5.70
N ILE A 297 -10.68 -7.51 -6.75
CA ILE A 297 -10.23 -7.68 -8.13
C ILE A 297 -9.96 -6.28 -8.67
N ARG A 298 -8.71 -5.97 -8.98
CA ARG A 298 -8.31 -4.76 -9.69
C ARG A 298 -8.07 -5.08 -11.15
N VAL A 299 -8.58 -4.25 -12.05
CA VAL A 299 -8.41 -4.42 -13.50
C VAL A 299 -7.93 -3.08 -14.06
N LYS A 300 -6.77 -3.11 -14.71
CA LYS A 300 -6.21 -1.91 -15.34
C LYS A 300 -6.42 -1.98 -16.85
N THR A 301 -7.10 -0.98 -17.39
CA THR A 301 -7.32 -0.82 -18.83
C THR A 301 -6.25 0.12 -19.40
N LYS A 302 -5.75 -0.20 -20.60
CA LYS A 302 -4.71 0.57 -21.26
C LYS A 302 -5.16 2.02 -21.46
N ASP A 303 -4.28 2.96 -21.15
CA ASP A 303 -4.47 4.37 -21.51
C ASP A 303 -3.96 4.67 -22.93
N GLY A 304 -4.41 5.77 -23.52
CA GLY A 304 -4.01 6.20 -24.85
C GLY A 304 -4.55 7.56 -25.28
N ALA A 305 -4.23 7.93 -26.51
CA ALA A 305 -4.70 9.18 -27.12
C ALA A 305 -6.24 9.22 -27.16
N LEU A 306 -6.83 10.42 -27.28
CA LEU A 306 -8.29 10.62 -27.30
C LEU A 306 -9.03 9.78 -28.35
N THR A 307 -8.36 9.35 -29.42
CA THR A 307 -8.91 8.52 -30.49
C THR A 307 -8.81 7.02 -30.24
N ASP A 308 -8.07 6.61 -29.21
CA ASP A 308 -7.86 5.21 -28.89
C ASP A 308 -9.09 4.61 -28.22
N THR A 309 -9.37 3.35 -28.53
CA THR A 309 -10.57 2.60 -28.13
C THR A 309 -10.16 1.39 -27.30
N TYR A 310 -9.42 1.65 -26.21
CA TYR A 310 -8.93 0.57 -25.34
C TYR A 310 -9.95 0.12 -24.28
N GLY A 311 -10.96 0.95 -23.98
CA GLY A 311 -12.05 0.63 -23.06
C GLY A 311 -13.12 -0.26 -23.69
N THR A 312 -14.13 -0.67 -22.90
CA THR A 312 -15.25 -1.48 -23.41
C THR A 312 -16.55 -1.28 -22.63
N ASP A 313 -17.68 -1.26 -23.36
CA ASP A 313 -19.04 -1.32 -22.83
C ASP A 313 -19.55 -2.77 -22.70
N ASN A 314 -18.70 -3.77 -22.98
CA ASN A 314 -19.08 -5.18 -22.90
C ASN A 314 -19.10 -5.65 -21.44
N ASP A 315 -19.87 -6.71 -21.18
CA ASP A 315 -19.87 -7.34 -19.87
C ASP A 315 -18.52 -8.01 -19.60
N VAL A 316 -17.82 -7.58 -18.56
CA VAL A 316 -16.60 -8.23 -18.06
C VAL A 316 -16.94 -9.06 -16.83
N TYR A 317 -16.36 -10.26 -16.76
CA TYR A 317 -16.57 -11.21 -15.68
C TYR A 317 -15.24 -11.67 -15.10
N PHE A 318 -15.22 -11.82 -13.78
CA PHE A 318 -14.19 -12.57 -13.08
C PHE A 318 -14.79 -13.85 -12.52
N GLY A 319 -14.07 -14.96 -12.62
CA GLY A 319 -14.51 -16.21 -12.04
C GLY A 319 -13.38 -17.03 -11.44
N VAL A 320 -13.79 -17.95 -10.57
CA VAL A 320 -12.91 -18.90 -9.89
C VAL A 320 -13.49 -20.30 -9.96
N GLU A 321 -12.61 -21.28 -10.01
CA GLU A 321 -12.92 -22.68 -9.80
C GLU A 321 -12.16 -23.14 -8.56
N LEU A 322 -12.87 -23.79 -7.64
CA LEU A 322 -12.32 -24.30 -6.38
C LEU A 322 -11.81 -25.74 -6.55
N LYS A 323 -10.95 -26.22 -5.66
CA LYS A 323 -10.41 -27.60 -5.70
C LYS A 323 -11.49 -28.66 -5.57
N ASN A 324 -12.60 -28.34 -4.89
CA ASN A 324 -13.79 -29.19 -4.83
C ASN A 324 -14.64 -29.19 -6.12
N GLY A 325 -14.23 -28.44 -7.15
CA GLY A 325 -14.90 -28.35 -8.45
C GLY A 325 -16.04 -27.33 -8.54
N ARG A 326 -16.39 -26.63 -7.45
CA ARG A 326 -17.37 -25.52 -7.52
C ARG A 326 -16.80 -24.36 -8.33
N MET A 327 -17.63 -23.76 -9.18
CA MET A 327 -17.29 -22.56 -9.94
C MET A 327 -18.15 -21.39 -9.47
N HIS A 328 -17.52 -20.23 -9.37
CA HIS A 328 -18.17 -18.97 -9.06
C HIS A 328 -17.75 -17.94 -10.11
N GLU A 329 -18.68 -17.09 -10.54
CA GLU A 329 -18.41 -16.06 -11.53
C GLU A 329 -19.26 -14.84 -11.22
N TRP A 330 -18.64 -13.68 -11.31
CA TRP A 330 -19.25 -12.40 -11.00
C TRP A 330 -19.06 -11.46 -12.18
N LYS A 331 -20.11 -10.70 -12.49
CA LYS A 331 -20.00 -9.57 -13.41
C LYS A 331 -19.29 -8.43 -12.68
N LEU A 332 -18.25 -7.88 -13.31
CA LEU A 332 -17.52 -6.72 -12.82
C LEU A 332 -18.23 -5.46 -13.29
N ASP A 333 -19.25 -5.05 -12.54
CA ASP A 333 -20.18 -3.98 -12.89
C ASP A 333 -20.51 -3.16 -11.63
N LYS A 334 -20.04 -1.91 -11.61
CA LYS A 334 -20.32 -0.94 -10.55
C LYS A 334 -21.59 -0.17 -10.92
N SER A 335 -22.60 -0.24 -10.06
CA SER A 335 -23.89 0.39 -10.34
C SER A 335 -23.78 1.91 -10.55
N GLY A 336 -24.18 2.39 -11.73
CA GLY A 336 -24.15 3.81 -12.08
C GLY A 336 -22.77 4.35 -12.45
N TYR A 337 -21.78 3.47 -12.56
CA TYR A 337 -20.43 3.75 -13.02
C TYR A 337 -20.27 3.22 -14.46
N ASN A 338 -19.35 3.82 -15.22
CA ASN A 338 -19.01 3.32 -16.56
C ASN A 338 -17.70 2.55 -16.44
N ASP A 339 -17.80 1.22 -16.34
CA ASP A 339 -16.68 0.34 -16.04
C ASP A 339 -15.78 0.08 -17.26
N HIS A 340 -14.49 -0.19 -17.00
CA HIS A 340 -13.49 -0.62 -17.97
C HIS A 340 -13.22 0.39 -19.09
N GLU A 341 -13.27 1.69 -18.79
CA GLU A 341 -12.92 2.72 -19.75
C GLU A 341 -11.41 2.80 -19.96
N LYS A 342 -11.02 3.47 -21.05
CA LYS A 342 -9.62 3.67 -21.39
C LYS A 342 -8.91 4.44 -20.25
N GLY A 343 -7.85 3.84 -19.73
CA GLY A 343 -7.05 4.39 -18.64
C GLY A 343 -7.55 4.05 -17.24
N ASP A 344 -8.72 3.39 -17.12
CA ASP A 344 -9.30 3.05 -15.83
C ASP A 344 -8.44 2.04 -15.07
N ASN A 345 -8.50 2.16 -13.75
CA ASN A 345 -7.93 1.22 -12.79
C ASN A 345 -9.05 0.76 -11.84
N ASP A 346 -9.96 -0.03 -12.38
CA ASP A 346 -11.19 -0.41 -11.70
C ASP A 346 -10.97 -1.45 -10.61
N THR A 347 -11.72 -1.32 -9.52
CA THR A 347 -11.72 -2.31 -8.42
C THR A 347 -13.10 -2.86 -8.14
N TYR A 348 -13.18 -4.16 -7.89
CA TYR A 348 -14.39 -4.89 -7.59
C TYR A 348 -14.21 -5.78 -6.37
N THR A 349 -15.25 -5.88 -5.56
CA THR A 349 -15.25 -6.67 -4.33
C THR A 349 -16.35 -7.71 -4.43
N VAL A 350 -15.99 -8.99 -4.37
CA VAL A 350 -16.94 -10.11 -4.50
C VAL A 350 -16.80 -11.07 -3.33
N THR A 351 -17.92 -11.60 -2.84
CA THR A 351 -17.91 -12.60 -1.77
C THR A 351 -17.83 -14.01 -2.36
N LEU A 352 -16.82 -14.77 -1.95
CA LEU A 352 -16.66 -16.19 -2.22
C LEU A 352 -16.95 -17.00 -0.96
N GLU A 353 -17.95 -17.87 -1.03
CA GLU A 353 -18.24 -18.84 0.04
C GLU A 353 -17.13 -19.92 0.09
N LYS A 354 -16.39 -19.99 1.20
CA LYS A 354 -15.40 -21.06 1.42
C LYS A 354 -15.90 -22.11 2.42
N SER A 355 -15.46 -23.34 2.20
CA SER A 355 -15.57 -24.47 3.12
C SER A 355 -14.31 -25.33 3.04
N ALA A 356 -14.16 -26.30 3.94
CA ALA A 356 -13.04 -27.26 3.91
C ALA A 356 -12.79 -27.85 2.50
N GLY A 357 -11.58 -27.70 1.96
CA GLY A 357 -11.20 -28.20 0.63
C GLY A 357 -11.69 -27.37 -0.56
N SER A 358 -12.13 -26.13 -0.33
CA SER A 358 -12.59 -25.19 -1.36
C SER A 358 -11.53 -24.14 -1.73
N GLU A 359 -10.24 -24.48 -1.68
CA GLU A 359 -9.19 -23.56 -2.12
C GLU A 359 -9.36 -23.22 -3.60
N ILE A 360 -9.03 -22.01 -4.00
CA ILE A 360 -9.08 -21.60 -5.41
C ILE A 360 -8.07 -22.49 -6.17
N ARG A 361 -8.52 -23.11 -7.26
CA ARG A 361 -7.78 -24.02 -8.17
C ARG A 361 -7.49 -23.37 -9.52
N LYS A 362 -8.34 -22.45 -9.94
CA LYS A 362 -8.19 -21.67 -11.17
C LYS A 362 -8.96 -20.37 -11.02
N ALA A 363 -8.50 -19.29 -11.64
CA ALA A 363 -9.28 -18.07 -11.84
C ALA A 363 -9.32 -17.72 -13.34
N TRP A 364 -10.17 -16.78 -13.73
CA TRP A 364 -10.18 -16.23 -15.08
C TRP A 364 -10.80 -14.85 -15.09
N ILE A 365 -10.39 -14.07 -16.09
CA ILE A 365 -11.08 -12.87 -16.51
C ILE A 365 -11.57 -13.05 -17.94
N ARG A 366 -12.82 -12.71 -18.22
CA ARG A 366 -13.40 -12.84 -19.55
C ARG A 366 -14.30 -11.68 -19.90
N LYS A 367 -14.33 -11.34 -21.17
CA LYS A 367 -15.24 -10.38 -21.79
C LYS A 367 -16.33 -11.12 -22.55
N GLN A 368 -17.56 -10.63 -22.47
CA GLN A 368 -18.69 -11.13 -23.21
C GLN A 368 -19.50 -9.97 -23.77
N ARG A 369 -19.88 -10.08 -25.04
CA ARG A 369 -20.76 -9.12 -25.69
C ARG A 369 -22.11 -9.05 -24.97
N GLY A 370 -22.48 -7.83 -24.57
CA GLY A 370 -23.86 -7.49 -24.23
C GLY A 370 -24.76 -7.78 -25.44
N TRP A 371 -25.95 -8.33 -25.20
CA TRP A 371 -26.86 -8.78 -26.25
C TRP A 371 -27.36 -7.60 -27.10
N GLU A 372 -26.66 -7.27 -28.19
CA GLU A 372 -27.23 -6.57 -29.35
C GLU A 372 -26.57 -7.08 -30.65
N ALA A 373 -27.37 -7.71 -31.50
CA ALA A 373 -26.95 -8.15 -32.82
C ALA A 373 -26.80 -6.93 -33.74
N GLY A 374 -25.57 -6.44 -33.96
CA GLY A 374 -25.25 -5.50 -35.04
C GLY A 374 -24.41 -4.27 -34.68
N THR A 375 -23.92 -4.13 -33.45
CA THR A 375 -22.96 -3.08 -33.09
C THR A 375 -21.54 -3.43 -33.58
N ALA A 376 -20.72 -2.40 -33.82
CA ALA A 376 -19.31 -2.55 -34.17
C ALA A 376 -18.56 -3.37 -33.11
N GLU A 377 -17.46 -4.01 -33.48
CA GLU A 377 -16.67 -4.77 -32.50
C GLU A 377 -16.13 -3.85 -31.42
N ASP A 378 -16.71 -3.94 -30.23
CA ASP A 378 -16.21 -3.31 -29.03
C ASP A 378 -15.18 -4.25 -28.37
N ASN A 379 -13.92 -3.98 -28.67
CA ASN A 379 -12.76 -4.73 -28.22
C ASN A 379 -12.14 -4.01 -27.03
N TRP A 380 -11.57 -4.78 -26.11
CA TRP A 380 -11.03 -4.24 -24.86
C TRP A 380 -9.53 -4.51 -24.75
N TYR A 381 -8.77 -3.60 -24.17
CA TYR A 381 -7.34 -3.77 -23.96
C TYR A 381 -7.00 -3.64 -22.47
N PRO A 382 -7.17 -4.72 -21.68
CA PRO A 382 -6.64 -4.77 -20.33
C PRO A 382 -5.11 -4.95 -20.37
N ILE A 383 -4.41 -4.26 -19.48
CA ILE A 383 -2.98 -4.46 -19.27
C ILE A 383 -2.69 -5.38 -18.10
N GLU A 384 -3.59 -5.43 -17.11
CA GLU A 384 -3.36 -6.17 -15.88
C GLU A 384 -4.66 -6.53 -15.16
N VAL A 385 -4.68 -7.67 -14.49
CA VAL A 385 -5.64 -7.98 -13.43
C VAL A 385 -4.90 -8.42 -12.17
N GLU A 386 -5.24 -7.81 -11.04
CA GLU A 386 -4.74 -8.16 -9.71
C GLU A 386 -5.91 -8.67 -8.86
N VAL A 387 -5.68 -9.68 -8.02
CA VAL A 387 -6.70 -10.23 -7.14
C VAL A 387 -6.11 -10.49 -5.77
N THR A 388 -6.72 -9.95 -4.71
CA THR A 388 -6.36 -10.27 -3.31
C THR A 388 -7.55 -10.89 -2.59
N SER A 389 -7.30 -11.76 -1.61
CA SER A 389 -8.35 -12.29 -0.75
C SER A 389 -8.28 -11.74 0.68
N SER A 390 -9.44 -11.58 1.32
CA SER A 390 -9.55 -11.05 2.68
C SER A 390 -8.94 -11.96 3.77
N ASP A 391 -8.72 -13.24 3.46
CA ASP A 391 -7.97 -14.18 4.31
C ASP A 391 -6.46 -14.14 4.04
N ASN A 392 -6.02 -13.27 3.12
CA ASN A 392 -4.66 -13.10 2.62
C ASN A 392 -4.05 -14.39 2.05
N GLN A 393 -4.83 -15.42 1.74
CA GLN A 393 -4.33 -16.69 1.19
C GLN A 393 -4.17 -16.67 -0.34
N CYS A 394 -4.64 -15.62 -1.00
CA CYS A 394 -4.64 -15.50 -2.45
C CYS A 394 -4.24 -14.08 -2.84
N HIS A 395 -3.12 -13.97 -3.55
CA HIS A 395 -2.72 -12.77 -4.29
C HIS A 395 -2.31 -13.20 -5.70
N PHE A 396 -3.00 -12.70 -6.72
CA PHE A 396 -2.69 -12.98 -8.13
C PHE A 396 -2.41 -11.66 -8.81
N LEU A 397 -1.33 -11.59 -9.59
CA LEU A 397 -1.08 -10.50 -10.53
C LEU A 397 -0.89 -11.13 -11.91
N LYS A 398 -1.76 -10.80 -12.85
CA LYS A 398 -1.69 -11.30 -14.22
C LYS A 398 -1.51 -10.14 -15.19
N PRO A 399 -0.30 -9.96 -15.73
CA PRO A 399 -0.10 -9.15 -16.92
C PRO A 399 -0.92 -9.73 -18.06
N LEU A 400 -1.70 -8.88 -18.72
CA LEU A 400 -2.52 -9.24 -19.87
C LEU A 400 -1.95 -8.61 -21.14
N ASP A 401 -1.75 -7.29 -21.12
CA ASP A 401 -1.26 -6.43 -22.22
C ASP A 401 -1.65 -6.93 -23.62
N MET A 402 -2.94 -7.19 -23.83
CA MET A 402 -3.44 -7.77 -25.07
C MET A 402 -4.90 -7.41 -25.36
N TRP A 403 -5.28 -7.44 -26.64
CA TRP A 403 -6.66 -7.23 -27.05
C TRP A 403 -7.56 -8.42 -26.71
N PHE A 404 -8.65 -8.16 -25.99
CA PHE A 404 -9.77 -9.04 -25.79
C PHE A 404 -10.79 -8.78 -26.90
N ILE A 405 -10.78 -9.63 -27.94
CA ILE A 405 -11.63 -9.50 -29.12
C ILE A 405 -12.86 -10.41 -29.00
N GLY A 406 -14.05 -9.85 -29.23
CA GLY A 406 -15.30 -10.62 -29.17
C GLY A 406 -15.58 -11.21 -27.79
N ASN A 407 -16.05 -12.46 -27.74
CA ASN A 407 -16.22 -13.21 -26.50
C ASN A 407 -14.95 -14.00 -26.23
N THR A 408 -14.11 -13.52 -25.32
CA THR A 408 -12.81 -14.12 -25.03
C THR A 408 -12.46 -13.97 -23.56
N GLY A 409 -11.54 -14.78 -23.08
CA GLY A 409 -11.04 -14.71 -21.72
C GLY A 409 -9.70 -15.40 -21.59
N VAL A 410 -9.01 -15.07 -20.51
CA VAL A 410 -7.71 -15.65 -20.17
C VAL A 410 -7.84 -16.36 -18.83
N ASP A 411 -7.34 -17.58 -18.80
CA ASP A 411 -7.19 -18.34 -17.58
C ASP A 411 -6.04 -17.77 -16.75
N ILE A 412 -6.31 -17.59 -15.46
CA ILE A 412 -5.33 -17.27 -14.43
C ILE A 412 -5.06 -18.58 -13.69
N VAL A 413 -3.88 -19.17 -13.92
CA VAL A 413 -3.56 -20.50 -13.39
C VAL A 413 -3.13 -20.33 -11.94
N VAL A 414 -3.74 -21.04 -11.00
CA VAL A 414 -3.46 -20.93 -9.55
C VAL A 414 -2.07 -21.44 -9.13
N SER A 415 -1.27 -21.99 -10.04
CA SER A 415 0.18 -22.07 -9.76
C SER A 415 0.80 -20.67 -9.58
N ASP A 416 0.12 -19.64 -10.10
CA ASP A 416 0.39 -18.21 -9.91
C ASP A 416 -0.10 -17.70 -8.53
N CYS A 417 -0.61 -18.56 -7.65
CA CYS A 417 -0.86 -18.23 -6.24
C CYS A 417 0.39 -18.34 -5.37
N ASN A 418 1.55 -18.62 -5.97
CA ASN A 418 2.82 -18.76 -5.27
C ASN A 418 3.74 -17.57 -5.50
N TYR A 419 3.33 -16.55 -6.27
CA TYR A 419 4.18 -15.38 -6.41
C TYR A 419 4.32 -14.73 -5.04
N VAL A 420 5.56 -14.51 -4.64
CA VAL A 420 5.87 -13.61 -3.55
C VAL A 420 6.10 -12.25 -4.18
N LEU A 421 5.55 -11.21 -3.58
CA LEU A 421 6.05 -9.88 -3.85
C LEU A 421 7.51 -9.87 -3.37
N ASP A 422 8.41 -9.25 -4.10
CA ASP A 422 9.80 -9.06 -3.72
C ASP A 422 10.16 -7.62 -4.05
N LYS A 423 11.23 -7.13 -3.44
CA LYS A 423 11.64 -5.74 -3.54
C LYS A 423 13.08 -5.68 -3.96
N VAL A 424 13.39 -4.73 -4.83
CA VAL A 424 14.76 -4.34 -5.13
C VAL A 424 14.92 -2.87 -4.77
N ASP A 425 15.80 -2.64 -3.81
CA ASP A 425 16.26 -1.31 -3.44
C ASP A 425 17.34 -0.88 -4.42
N VAL A 426 17.15 0.28 -5.04
CA VAL A 426 18.05 0.87 -6.01
C VAL A 426 18.45 2.24 -5.52
N ARG A 427 19.76 2.46 -5.35
CA ARG A 427 20.30 3.76 -4.98
C ARG A 427 21.22 4.25 -6.08
N ILE A 428 21.03 5.48 -6.53
CA ILE A 428 21.79 6.06 -7.63
C ILE A 428 22.39 7.37 -7.17
N LYS A 429 23.71 7.49 -7.29
CA LYS A 429 24.41 8.74 -7.01
C LYS A 429 24.54 9.52 -8.31
N THR A 430 23.91 10.68 -8.39
CA THR A 430 24.17 11.66 -9.44
C THR A 430 25.43 12.46 -9.10
N LYS A 431 26.25 12.75 -10.10
CA LYS A 431 27.54 13.40 -9.90
C LYS A 431 27.43 14.76 -9.25
N ASP A 432 28.25 14.95 -8.21
CA ASP A 432 28.48 16.26 -7.60
C ASP A 432 29.84 16.84 -8.03
N GLY A 433 29.80 17.95 -8.75
CA GLY A 433 30.99 18.72 -9.11
C GLY A 433 31.83 18.16 -10.29
N GLY A 434 32.66 19.04 -10.87
CA GLY A 434 33.52 18.75 -12.01
C GLY A 434 33.55 19.90 -13.03
N LEU A 435 33.91 19.61 -14.29
CA LEU A 435 34.04 20.64 -15.35
C LEU A 435 32.71 21.17 -15.90
N PHE A 436 31.62 20.43 -15.70
CA PHE A 436 30.28 20.78 -16.20
C PHE A 436 29.34 21.09 -15.03
N ASP A 437 28.42 22.02 -15.23
CA ASP A 437 27.45 22.42 -14.19
C ASP A 437 26.13 21.63 -14.26
N ALA A 438 25.89 20.86 -15.31
CA ALA A 438 24.65 20.12 -15.57
C ALA A 438 24.90 18.60 -15.57
N TYR A 439 24.96 17.99 -14.38
CA TYR A 439 25.11 16.53 -14.24
C TYR A 439 23.81 15.80 -13.90
N GLY A 440 22.77 16.54 -13.46
CA GLY A 440 21.43 16.01 -13.18
C GLY A 440 20.56 15.89 -14.42
N THR A 441 19.33 15.39 -14.25
CA THR A 441 18.39 15.21 -15.36
C THR A 441 16.93 15.40 -14.94
N ASP A 442 16.14 16.03 -15.80
CA ASP A 442 14.68 16.13 -15.70
C ASP A 442 13.97 15.05 -16.57
N SER A 443 14.72 14.11 -17.14
CA SER A 443 14.18 13.05 -18.01
C SER A 443 13.83 11.79 -17.22
N ASP A 444 12.89 11.01 -17.76
CA ASP A 444 12.51 9.72 -17.24
C ASP A 444 13.69 8.75 -17.13
N VAL A 445 13.91 8.24 -15.93
CA VAL A 445 14.88 7.18 -15.64
C VAL A 445 14.11 5.92 -15.24
N TYR A 446 14.46 4.80 -15.85
CA TYR A 446 13.86 3.50 -15.57
C TYR A 446 14.91 2.56 -15.02
N PHE A 447 14.49 1.73 -14.08
CA PHE A 447 15.26 0.59 -13.64
C PHE A 447 14.49 -0.70 -13.92
N GLY A 448 15.21 -1.72 -14.38
CA GLY A 448 14.62 -3.01 -14.57
C GLY A 448 15.51 -4.17 -14.16
N VAL A 449 14.86 -5.31 -13.94
CA VAL A 449 15.46 -6.58 -13.54
C VAL A 449 14.94 -7.70 -14.42
N GLN A 450 15.77 -8.72 -14.60
CA GLN A 450 15.40 -10.00 -15.18
C GLN A 450 15.69 -11.11 -14.17
N LEU A 451 14.70 -11.95 -13.96
CA LEU A 451 14.76 -13.08 -13.05
C LEU A 451 15.26 -14.35 -13.75
N SER A 452 15.67 -15.35 -12.98
CA SER A 452 16.23 -16.61 -13.47
C SER A 452 15.25 -17.46 -14.29
N ASP A 453 13.95 -17.21 -14.18
CA ASP A 453 12.90 -17.81 -15.02
C ASP A 453 12.69 -17.06 -16.35
N GLY A 454 13.40 -15.95 -16.55
CA GLY A 454 13.31 -15.09 -17.72
C GLY A 454 12.31 -13.92 -17.58
N THR A 455 11.54 -13.85 -16.50
CA THR A 455 10.60 -12.77 -16.23
C THR A 455 11.34 -11.43 -16.07
N THR A 456 10.75 -10.35 -16.58
CA THR A 456 11.33 -9.00 -16.52
C THR A 456 10.38 -8.00 -15.89
N HIS A 457 10.92 -7.10 -15.07
CA HIS A 457 10.19 -5.96 -14.52
C HIS A 457 10.98 -4.69 -14.83
N GLU A 458 10.32 -3.64 -15.34
CA GLU A 458 10.89 -2.31 -15.58
C GLU A 458 9.95 -1.28 -14.96
N ASN A 459 10.48 -0.39 -14.13
CA ASN A 459 9.71 0.63 -13.44
C ASN A 459 10.34 1.99 -13.70
N LEU A 460 9.49 3.00 -13.89
CA LEU A 460 9.91 4.39 -13.84
C LEU A 460 10.38 4.68 -12.42
N LEU A 461 11.51 5.37 -12.30
CA LEU A 461 12.01 5.88 -11.04
C LEU A 461 11.56 7.33 -10.93
N ASP A 462 10.45 7.56 -10.26
CA ASP A 462 9.85 8.88 -10.10
C ASP A 462 9.21 8.96 -8.71
N LYS A 463 9.54 10.01 -7.96
CA LYS A 463 8.93 10.33 -6.67
C LYS A 463 8.02 11.52 -6.86
N SER A 464 6.72 11.29 -6.69
CA SER A 464 5.71 12.34 -6.83
C SER A 464 6.06 13.60 -6.02
N GLY A 465 6.22 14.74 -6.71
CA GLY A 465 6.48 16.05 -6.10
C GLY A 465 7.93 16.27 -5.66
N TYR A 466 8.81 15.31 -5.88
CA TYR A 466 10.26 15.43 -5.69
C TYR A 466 10.91 15.57 -7.07
N ASN A 467 11.99 16.35 -7.16
CA ASN A 467 12.73 16.52 -8.40
C ASN A 467 13.90 15.53 -8.39
N ASP A 468 13.71 14.38 -9.03
CA ASP A 468 14.65 13.27 -8.99
C ASP A 468 15.94 13.53 -9.79
N PHE A 469 17.04 12.89 -9.37
CA PHE A 469 18.30 12.85 -10.12
C PHE A 469 18.96 14.21 -10.34
N GLU A 470 18.79 15.14 -9.39
CA GLU A 470 19.49 16.42 -9.45
C GLU A 470 20.98 16.28 -9.20
N LYS A 471 21.72 17.33 -9.56
CA LYS A 471 23.18 17.35 -9.39
C LYS A 471 23.55 17.11 -7.92
N GLY A 472 24.31 16.04 -7.70
CA GLY A 472 24.76 15.65 -6.37
C GLY A 472 23.72 14.91 -5.54
N ASP A 473 22.57 14.57 -6.12
CA ASP A 473 21.58 13.75 -5.45
C ASP A 473 22.08 12.34 -5.25
N ASN A 474 21.45 11.68 -4.29
CA ASN A 474 21.71 10.29 -3.96
C ASN A 474 20.37 9.61 -3.78
N ASP A 475 19.65 9.53 -4.89
CA ASP A 475 18.29 9.05 -4.97
C ASP A 475 18.23 7.58 -4.66
N TRP A 476 17.11 7.19 -4.07
CA TRP A 476 16.85 5.81 -3.69
C TRP A 476 15.40 5.49 -4.00
N TYR A 477 15.16 4.28 -4.48
CA TYR A 477 13.86 3.76 -4.86
C TYR A 477 13.75 2.35 -4.34
N SER A 478 12.54 1.94 -3.97
CA SER A 478 12.29 0.54 -3.72
C SER A 478 11.19 0.04 -4.61
N ILE A 479 11.58 -0.88 -5.47
CA ILE A 479 10.74 -1.34 -6.56
C ILE A 479 10.20 -2.71 -6.16
N GLU A 480 8.89 -2.77 -6.00
CA GLU A 480 8.19 -4.02 -5.76
C GLU A 480 7.88 -4.72 -7.08
N TYR A 481 8.12 -6.02 -7.12
CA TYR A 481 7.81 -6.88 -8.25
C TYR A 481 7.40 -8.27 -7.78
N SER A 482 6.45 -8.89 -8.46
CA SER A 482 6.05 -10.26 -8.15
C SER A 482 7.03 -11.26 -8.75
N ARG A 483 7.48 -12.24 -7.97
CA ARG A 483 8.36 -13.32 -8.45
C ARG A 483 7.93 -14.70 -7.98
N LEU A 484 8.34 -15.75 -8.69
CA LEU A 484 8.15 -17.11 -8.21
C LEU A 484 9.08 -17.39 -7.02
N PRO A 485 8.69 -18.29 -6.09
CA PRO A 485 9.57 -18.70 -5.01
C PRO A 485 10.83 -19.36 -5.60
N ASN A 486 12.00 -18.94 -5.14
CA ASN A 486 13.33 -19.38 -5.59
C ASN A 486 13.84 -18.83 -6.93
N THR A 487 13.15 -17.88 -7.57
CA THR A 487 13.77 -17.13 -8.67
C THR A 487 14.66 -16.02 -8.11
N VAL A 488 15.81 -15.79 -8.73
CA VAL A 488 16.77 -14.75 -8.34
C VAL A 488 16.97 -13.75 -9.48
N ILE A 489 17.42 -12.55 -9.16
CA ILE A 489 17.81 -11.56 -10.17
C ILE A 489 19.09 -12.07 -10.88
N THR A 490 19.03 -12.17 -12.21
CA THR A 490 20.16 -12.60 -13.06
C THR A 490 20.72 -11.46 -13.89
N LYS A 491 19.93 -10.41 -14.11
CA LYS A 491 20.33 -9.22 -14.83
C LYS A 491 19.56 -8.01 -14.29
N ALA A 492 20.20 -6.84 -14.31
CA ALA A 492 19.57 -5.56 -14.03
C ALA A 492 20.00 -4.52 -15.07
N TRP A 493 19.23 -3.46 -15.23
CA TRP A 493 19.59 -2.34 -16.08
C TRP A 493 19.05 -1.00 -15.58
N LEU A 494 19.75 0.04 -15.99
CA LEU A 494 19.36 1.43 -15.81
C LEU A 494 19.22 2.07 -17.20
N LYS A 495 18.11 2.74 -17.44
CA LYS A 495 17.74 3.30 -18.74
C LYS A 495 17.29 4.74 -18.58
N LYS A 496 17.76 5.64 -19.45
CA LYS A 496 17.30 7.03 -19.52
C LYS A 496 16.55 7.26 -20.83
N VAL A 497 15.41 7.95 -20.77
CA VAL A 497 14.62 8.34 -21.95
C VAL A 497 14.27 9.82 -21.84
N GLY A 498 14.65 10.62 -22.83
CA GLY A 498 14.38 12.06 -22.82
C GLY A 498 15.58 12.90 -23.27
N SER A 499 15.42 14.22 -23.28
CA SER A 499 16.22 15.10 -24.14
C SER A 499 17.49 15.69 -23.55
N ASP A 500 17.61 15.79 -22.23
CA ASP A 500 18.80 16.29 -21.55
C ASP A 500 19.83 15.17 -21.30
N ASP A 501 21.00 15.51 -20.77
CA ASP A 501 22.09 14.56 -20.51
C ASP A 501 22.21 14.32 -19.00
N TRP A 502 22.50 13.08 -18.59
CA TRP A 502 22.66 12.73 -17.18
C TRP A 502 24.00 12.08 -16.88
N TYR A 503 24.57 12.32 -15.71
CA TYR A 503 25.82 11.67 -15.29
C TYR A 503 25.67 10.96 -13.93
N PRO A 504 25.26 9.69 -13.92
CA PRO A 504 25.30 8.85 -12.74
C PRO A 504 26.75 8.42 -12.43
N GLU A 505 27.17 8.56 -11.17
CA GLU A 505 28.49 8.13 -10.68
C GLU A 505 28.51 6.66 -10.31
N ASN A 506 27.51 6.21 -9.56
CA ASN A 506 27.40 4.83 -9.10
C ASN A 506 25.95 4.44 -8.87
N ILE A 507 25.76 3.12 -8.81
CA ILE A 507 24.50 2.48 -8.45
C ILE A 507 24.75 1.39 -7.42
N THR A 508 23.85 1.31 -6.45
CA THR A 508 23.70 0.18 -5.54
C THR A 508 22.37 -0.49 -5.84
N ILE A 509 22.40 -1.81 -5.99
CA ILE A 509 21.22 -2.66 -6.19
C ILE A 509 21.22 -3.69 -5.07
N THR A 510 20.19 -3.65 -4.24
CA THR A 510 20.07 -4.51 -3.06
C THR A 510 18.70 -5.19 -3.01
N ASN A 511 18.71 -6.52 -2.90
CA ASN A 511 17.60 -7.31 -2.37
C ASN A 511 18.18 -8.36 -1.41
N ASP A 512 17.37 -9.31 -0.95
CA ASP A 512 17.84 -10.34 -0.02
C ASP A 512 18.93 -11.26 -0.59
N ASP A 513 18.92 -11.49 -1.91
CA ASP A 513 19.83 -12.40 -2.60
C ASP A 513 20.99 -11.68 -3.32
N LEU A 514 20.92 -10.36 -3.46
CA LEU A 514 21.81 -9.53 -4.26
C LEU A 514 22.21 -8.29 -3.47
N ASN A 515 23.51 -8.10 -3.29
CA ASN A 515 24.07 -6.83 -2.86
C ASN A 515 25.15 -6.42 -3.85
N PHE A 516 24.77 -5.58 -4.81
CA PHE A 516 25.60 -5.18 -5.93
C PHE A 516 25.89 -3.69 -5.88
N ASN A 517 27.14 -3.33 -6.12
CA ASN A 517 27.59 -1.95 -6.21
C ASN A 517 28.46 -1.81 -7.46
N ALA A 518 28.19 -0.79 -8.27
CA ALA A 518 28.97 -0.50 -9.46
C ALA A 518 29.18 0.99 -9.69
N ASP A 519 30.40 1.32 -10.07
CA ASP A 519 30.71 2.62 -10.67
C ASP A 519 30.13 2.67 -12.08
N ILE A 520 29.41 3.74 -12.38
CA ILE A 520 28.86 4.04 -13.70
C ILE A 520 29.78 5.04 -14.42
N ASN A 521 29.96 6.24 -13.82
CA ASN A 521 30.86 7.29 -14.27
C ASN A 521 30.87 7.54 -15.79
N GLN A 522 29.69 7.60 -16.40
CA GLN A 522 29.51 7.84 -17.84
C GLN A 522 28.27 8.70 -18.09
N TRP A 523 28.28 9.48 -19.16
CA TRP A 523 27.10 10.20 -19.62
C TRP A 523 26.03 9.25 -20.15
N PHE A 524 24.80 9.47 -19.73
CA PHE A 524 23.59 8.88 -20.27
C PHE A 524 22.90 9.95 -21.13
N TYR A 525 22.91 9.69 -22.44
CA TYR A 525 22.11 10.42 -23.43
C TYR A 525 20.74 9.77 -23.57
N ASP A 526 19.87 10.35 -24.39
CA ASP A 526 18.59 9.74 -24.75
C ASP A 526 18.74 8.26 -25.17
N ASN A 527 17.86 7.40 -24.63
CA ASN A 527 17.83 5.96 -24.82
C ASN A 527 19.11 5.21 -24.42
N THR A 528 19.95 5.79 -23.56
CA THR A 528 21.11 5.06 -23.01
C THR A 528 20.63 3.99 -22.04
N ILE A 529 21.11 2.76 -22.23
CA ILE A 529 20.88 1.62 -21.33
C ILE A 529 22.24 1.11 -20.85
N LYS A 530 22.37 0.95 -19.53
CA LYS A 530 23.49 0.27 -18.89
C LYS A 530 22.97 -0.99 -18.22
N GLU A 531 23.61 -2.13 -18.50
CA GLU A 531 23.17 -3.43 -18.01
C GLU A 531 24.26 -4.08 -17.14
N TRP A 532 23.82 -4.90 -16.18
CA TRP A 532 24.65 -5.73 -15.32
C TRP A 532 24.08 -7.14 -15.29
N VAL A 533 24.95 -8.15 -15.35
CA VAL A 533 24.60 -9.57 -15.30
C VAL A 533 25.28 -10.17 -14.08
N PHE A 534 24.56 -11.00 -13.33
CA PHE A 534 24.98 -11.56 -12.03
C PHE A 534 25.29 -13.05 -12.11
#